data_AF-A0A6G0IGE1-F1
#
_entry.id   AF-A0A6G0IGE1-F1
#
_cell.length_a   1.000
_cell.length_b   1.000
_cell.length_c   1.000
_cell.angle_alpha   90.00
_cell.angle_beta   90.00
_cell.angle_gamma   90.00
#
_symmetry.space_group_name_H-M   'P 1'
#
loop_
_entity.id
_entity.type
_entity.pdbx_description
1 polymer ?
#
loop_
_entity_poly.entity_id
_entity_poly.type
_entity_poly.pdbx_seq_one_letter_code
_entity_poly.pdbx_strand_id
1 'polypeptide(L)'
;MELGGLGERVLGFCHLNLSPSQFPRGFTFDCDDTNFPTEQLCFLGLISMIDPPRAAVPDAVGKCRSAGIKVIMVTGDHPITAKAIAKGVGIISEGNETVEDIAERLNIPLSQVNPRDAKACVVHGSDLKDMSNEYLDDLLRNHTEIVFARTSPQQKLIIVEGCQRQGAIVAGDG
;
A
#
# COMPACT_ATOMS: atom_id res chain seq x y z
N MET A 1 12.91 9.32 -6.09
CA MET A 1 11.54 8.83 -6.38
C MET A 1 10.98 8.28 -5.06
N GLU A 2 10.95 9.09 -4.01
CA GLU A 2 10.79 8.61 -2.62
C GLU A 2 9.33 8.64 -2.14
N LEU A 3 8.55 9.67 -2.52
CA LEU A 3 7.20 9.89 -2.01
C LEU A 3 6.21 8.76 -2.38
N GLY A 4 6.28 8.26 -3.62
CA GLY A 4 5.42 7.14 -4.04
C GLY A 4 5.78 5.82 -3.35
N GLY A 5 7.05 5.63 -2.98
CA GLY A 5 7.50 4.44 -2.24
C GLY A 5 6.99 4.41 -0.80
N LEU A 6 6.70 5.59 -0.23
CA LEU A 6 6.06 5.74 1.08
C LEU A 6 4.54 5.51 1.04
N GLY A 7 3.99 5.09 -0.10
CA GLY A 7 2.56 4.85 -0.24
C GLY A 7 1.72 6.11 -0.40
N GLU A 8 2.36 7.27 -0.58
CA GLU A 8 1.68 8.55 -0.74
C GLU A 8 1.22 8.74 -2.19
N ARG A 9 0.05 9.36 -2.37
CA ARG A 9 -0.42 9.84 -3.67
C ARG A 9 0.26 11.17 -3.97
N VAL A 10 0.96 11.25 -5.08
CA VAL A 10 1.73 12.45 -5.49
C VAL A 10 1.00 13.19 -6.62
N LEU A 11 0.86 14.50 -6.48
CA LEU A 11 0.28 15.41 -7.47
C LEU A 11 1.34 16.42 -7.92
N GLY A 12 1.44 16.65 -9.24
CA GLY A 12 2.30 17.67 -9.82
C GLY A 12 1.54 18.97 -10.07
N PHE A 13 2.13 20.09 -9.68
CA PHE A 13 1.55 21.42 -9.85
C PHE A 13 2.40 22.24 -10.81
N CYS A 14 1.73 22.91 -11.74
CA CYS A 14 2.33 23.83 -12.68
C CYS A 14 1.37 25.01 -12.91
N HIS A 15 1.91 26.12 -13.40
CA HIS A 15 1.12 27.29 -13.76
C HIS A 15 1.68 27.94 -15.03
N LEU A 16 0.89 28.81 -15.65
CA LEU A 16 1.37 29.67 -16.71
C LEU A 16 0.67 31.03 -16.61
N ASN A 17 1.45 32.10 -16.65
CA ASN A 17 0.92 33.45 -16.72
C ASN A 17 0.63 33.78 -18.19
N LEU A 18 -0.64 33.91 -18.54
CA LEU A 18 -1.06 34.25 -19.90
C LEU A 18 -0.79 35.73 -20.20
N SER A 19 -0.26 36.01 -21.39
CA SER A 19 -0.01 37.39 -21.81
C SER A 19 -1.32 38.14 -22.07
N PRO A 20 -1.53 39.33 -21.47
CA PRO A 20 -2.72 40.16 -21.75
C PRO A 20 -2.87 40.59 -23.22
N SER A 21 -1.79 40.55 -24.00
CA SER A 21 -1.83 40.88 -25.44
C SER A 21 -2.52 39.80 -26.27
N GLN A 22 -2.45 38.54 -25.84
CA GLN A 22 -3.10 37.40 -26.49
C GLN A 22 -4.43 37.05 -25.83
N PHE A 23 -4.53 37.26 -24.51
CA PHE A 23 -5.69 36.95 -23.69
C PHE A 23 -6.16 38.22 -22.95
N PRO A 24 -6.87 39.13 -23.63
CA PRO A 24 -7.32 40.38 -23.02
C PRO A 24 -8.40 40.16 -21.95
N ARG A 25 -8.69 41.19 -21.15
CA ARG A 25 -9.79 41.14 -20.18
C ARG A 25 -11.11 40.89 -20.91
N GLY A 26 -11.86 39.89 -20.47
CA GLY A 26 -13.11 39.47 -21.10
C GLY A 26 -12.95 38.42 -22.20
N PHE A 27 -11.74 37.90 -22.44
CA PHE A 27 -11.53 36.73 -23.28
C PHE A 27 -12.34 35.53 -22.77
N THR A 28 -13.07 34.86 -23.67
CA THR A 28 -13.87 33.67 -23.35
C THR A 28 -13.02 32.41 -23.56
N PHE A 29 -12.77 31.68 -22.47
CA PHE A 29 -12.09 30.40 -22.53
C PHE A 29 -13.07 29.29 -22.90
N ASP A 30 -12.65 28.40 -23.81
CA ASP A 30 -13.41 27.24 -24.24
C ASP A 30 -12.64 25.97 -23.86
N CYS A 31 -13.30 25.08 -23.10
CA CYS A 31 -12.71 23.83 -22.63
C CYS A 31 -12.95 22.67 -23.60
N ASP A 32 -13.97 22.76 -24.47
CA ASP A 32 -14.32 21.72 -25.43
C ASP A 32 -13.46 21.89 -26.70
N ASP A 33 -13.33 23.12 -27.19
CA ASP A 33 -12.37 23.51 -28.24
C ASP A 33 -11.23 24.33 -27.61
N THR A 34 -10.24 23.62 -27.06
CA THR A 34 -9.19 24.19 -26.20
C THR A 34 -8.46 25.36 -26.88
N ASN A 35 -8.74 26.58 -26.40
CA ASN A 35 -8.24 27.83 -26.99
C ASN A 35 -7.13 28.50 -26.16
N PHE A 36 -6.48 27.75 -25.27
CA PHE A 36 -5.41 28.22 -24.38
C PHE A 36 -4.26 27.19 -24.33
N PRO A 37 -3.02 27.62 -24.03
CA PRO A 37 -1.88 26.72 -23.98
C PRO A 37 -1.98 25.70 -22.84
N THR A 38 -1.75 24.43 -23.17
CA THR A 38 -1.69 23.28 -22.24
C THR A 38 -0.29 22.67 -22.14
N GLU A 39 0.66 23.19 -22.92
CA GLU A 39 2.07 22.79 -22.95
C GLU A 39 2.96 23.96 -22.51
N GLN A 40 4.24 23.67 -22.22
CA GLN A 40 5.25 24.66 -21.83
C GLN A 40 4.86 25.49 -20.58
N LEU A 41 4.09 24.87 -19.69
CA LEU A 41 3.75 25.43 -18.38
C LEU A 41 5.01 25.50 -17.50
N CYS A 42 5.02 26.43 -16.53
CA CYS A 42 6.06 26.50 -15.52
C CYS A 42 5.75 25.50 -14.39
N PHE A 43 6.56 24.46 -14.28
CA PHE A 43 6.44 23.48 -13.20
C PHE A 43 6.82 24.11 -11.85
N LEU A 44 5.93 23.99 -10.86
CA LEU A 44 6.10 24.57 -9.54
C LEU A 44 6.66 23.55 -8.55
N GLY A 45 6.14 22.32 -8.56
CA GLY A 45 6.55 21.30 -7.60
C GLY A 45 5.57 20.14 -7.47
N LEU A 46 5.83 19.31 -6.47
CA LEU A 46 5.02 18.15 -6.10
C LEU A 46 4.38 18.37 -4.72
N ILE A 47 3.17 17.86 -4.54
CA ILE A 47 2.54 17.69 -3.22
C ILE A 47 2.12 16.23 -3.10
N SER A 48 2.41 15.62 -1.96
CA SER A 48 1.97 14.27 -1.65
C SER A 48 0.91 14.27 -0.55
N MET A 49 0.07 13.23 -0.56
CA MET A 49 -0.97 13.01 0.43
C MET A 49 -1.13 11.53 0.71
N ILE A 50 -1.38 11.21 1.97
CA ILE A 50 -1.64 9.85 2.45
C ILE A 50 -2.84 9.90 3.38
N ASP A 51 -3.55 8.79 3.51
CA ASP A 51 -4.51 8.63 4.61
C ASP A 51 -3.72 8.21 5.86
N PRO A 52 -3.47 9.12 6.82
CA PRO A 52 -2.61 8.80 7.95
C PRO A 52 -3.32 7.82 8.89
N PRO A 53 -2.59 6.87 9.49
CA PRO A 53 -3.19 6.02 10.51
C PRO A 53 -3.70 6.87 11.68
N ARG A 54 -4.83 6.47 12.26
CA ARG A 54 -5.37 7.14 13.47
C ARG A 54 -4.32 7.08 14.58
N ALA A 55 -4.20 8.17 15.35
CA ALA A 55 -3.13 8.34 16.35
C ALA A 55 -3.02 7.19 17.39
N ALA A 56 -4.14 6.52 17.71
CA ALA A 56 -4.15 5.40 18.66
C ALA A 56 -3.76 4.04 18.04
N VAL A 57 -3.71 3.92 16.71
CA VAL A 57 -3.52 2.63 16.03
C VAL A 57 -2.14 2.01 16.30
N PRO A 58 -1.01 2.75 16.21
CA PRO A 58 0.31 2.16 16.50
C PRO A 58 0.41 1.58 17.93
N ASP A 59 -0.09 2.29 18.94
CA ASP A 59 -0.11 1.81 20.33
C ASP A 59 -1.03 0.58 20.51
N ALA A 60 -2.20 0.59 19.87
CA ALA A 60 -3.12 -0.55 19.91
C ALA A 60 -2.51 -1.80 19.28
N VAL A 61 -1.86 -1.68 18.11
CA VAL A 61 -1.15 -2.79 17.45
C VAL A 61 -0.02 -3.30 18.36
N GLY A 62 0.78 -2.39 18.94
CA GLY A 62 1.86 -2.75 19.86
C GLY A 62 1.36 -3.52 21.09
N LYS A 63 0.25 -3.11 21.70
CA LYS A 63 -0.38 -3.79 22.84
C LYS A 63 -0.89 -5.19 22.46
N CYS A 64 -1.57 -5.32 21.32
CA CYS A 64 -2.02 -6.62 20.82
C CYS A 64 -0.84 -7.58 20.64
N ARG A 65 0.23 -7.12 19.97
CA ARG A 65 1.44 -7.93 19.78
C ARG A 65 2.12 -8.31 21.09
N SER A 66 2.19 -7.38 22.05
CA SER A 66 2.75 -7.64 23.39
C SER A 66 1.96 -8.69 24.16
N ALA A 67 0.67 -8.85 23.88
CA ALA A 67 -0.19 -9.91 24.43
C ALA A 67 -0.08 -11.24 23.65
N GLY A 68 0.78 -11.32 22.63
CA GLY A 68 0.92 -12.51 21.78
C GLY A 68 -0.14 -12.63 20.69
N ILE A 69 -0.92 -11.57 20.43
CA ILE A 69 -1.93 -11.56 19.37
C ILE A 69 -1.24 -11.28 18.04
N LYS A 70 -1.47 -12.16 17.06
CA LYS A 70 -1.03 -11.96 15.68
C LYS A 70 -1.95 -10.95 14.99
N VAL A 71 -1.37 -9.84 14.53
CA VAL A 71 -2.09 -8.78 13.81
C VAL A 71 -1.84 -8.94 12.31
N ILE A 72 -2.91 -9.03 11.51
CA ILE A 72 -2.86 -9.18 10.05
C ILE A 72 -3.60 -8.00 9.42
N MET A 73 -2.99 -7.34 8.44
CA MET A 73 -3.67 -6.29 7.67
C MET A 73 -4.45 -6.92 6.51
N VAL A 74 -5.70 -6.51 6.30
CA VAL A 74 -6.51 -6.91 5.14
C VAL A 74 -7.19 -5.68 4.52
N THR A 75 -6.64 -5.18 3.41
CA THR A 75 -7.10 -3.94 2.76
C THR A 75 -7.40 -4.11 1.26
N GLY A 76 -8.24 -3.22 0.74
CA GLY A 76 -8.48 -3.04 -0.69
C GLY A 76 -7.48 -2.10 -1.37
N ASP A 77 -6.57 -1.48 -0.61
CA ASP A 77 -5.56 -0.56 -1.12
C ASP A 77 -4.45 -1.24 -1.91
N HIS A 78 -3.68 -0.44 -2.63
CA HIS A 78 -2.52 -0.90 -3.40
C HIS A 78 -1.41 -1.46 -2.48
N PRO A 79 -0.67 -2.52 -2.87
CA PRO A 79 0.34 -3.15 -1.99
C PRO A 79 1.40 -2.20 -1.45
N ILE A 80 1.85 -1.26 -2.27
CA ILE A 80 2.88 -0.28 -1.89
C ILE A 80 2.38 0.57 -0.71
N THR A 81 1.16 1.10 -0.81
CA THR A 81 0.53 1.87 0.27
C THR A 81 0.24 1.01 1.49
N ALA A 82 -0.33 -0.19 1.29
CA ALA A 82 -0.61 -1.11 2.38
C ALA A 82 0.65 -1.49 3.18
N LYS A 83 1.76 -1.77 2.49
CA LYS A 83 3.06 -2.06 3.09
C LYS A 83 3.61 -0.87 3.87
N ALA A 84 3.55 0.33 3.29
CA ALA A 84 4.02 1.54 3.96
C ALA A 84 3.23 1.84 5.24
N ILE A 85 1.89 1.77 5.19
CA ILE A 85 1.04 1.92 6.37
C ILE A 85 1.32 0.81 7.39
N ALA A 86 1.44 -0.45 6.94
CA ALA A 86 1.72 -1.59 7.83
C ALA A 86 3.05 -1.43 8.59
N LYS A 87 4.10 -0.90 7.95
CA LYS A 87 5.36 -0.52 8.62
C LYS A 87 5.12 0.63 9.60
N GLY A 88 4.40 1.68 9.19
CA GLY A 88 4.10 2.85 10.03
C GLY A 88 3.27 2.55 11.28
N VAL A 89 2.41 1.53 11.26
CA VAL A 89 1.58 1.13 12.43
C VAL A 89 2.14 -0.04 13.22
N GLY A 90 3.28 -0.61 12.82
CA GLY A 90 3.92 -1.74 13.53
C GLY A 90 3.29 -3.11 13.27
N ILE A 91 2.53 -3.28 12.19
CA ILE A 91 2.12 -4.61 11.70
C ILE A 91 3.32 -5.33 11.09
N ILE A 92 4.11 -4.60 10.30
CA ILE A 92 5.45 -5.04 9.90
C ILE A 92 6.44 -4.34 10.83
N SER A 93 7.30 -5.09 11.52
CA SER A 93 8.27 -4.51 12.45
C SER A 93 9.39 -3.80 11.70
N GLU A 94 9.96 -2.77 12.33
CA GLU A 94 11.17 -2.13 11.83
C GLU A 94 12.32 -3.16 11.71
N GLY A 95 13.01 -3.14 10.57
CA GLY A 95 14.09 -4.10 10.25
C GLY A 95 13.63 -5.47 9.74
N ASN A 96 12.33 -5.79 9.75
CA ASN A 96 11.84 -6.97 9.04
C ASN A 96 11.62 -6.64 7.55
N GLU A 97 11.95 -7.62 6.73
CA GLU A 97 11.95 -7.49 5.27
C GLU A 97 10.93 -8.45 4.64
N THR A 98 10.34 -8.00 3.54
CA THR A 98 9.60 -8.85 2.61
C THR A 98 10.55 -9.46 1.58
N VAL A 99 10.08 -10.46 0.82
CA VAL A 99 10.88 -11.04 -0.28
C VAL A 99 11.30 -9.97 -1.31
N GLU A 100 10.46 -8.96 -1.53
CA GLU A 100 10.75 -7.81 -2.36
C GLU A 100 11.82 -6.90 -1.76
N ASP A 101 11.77 -6.64 -0.45
CA ASP A 101 12.80 -5.85 0.25
C ASP A 101 14.18 -6.54 0.13
N ILE A 102 14.22 -7.86 0.31
CA ILE A 102 15.46 -8.65 0.20
C ILE A 102 16.00 -8.63 -1.23
N ALA A 103 15.14 -8.82 -2.23
CA ALA A 103 15.52 -8.78 -3.65
C ALA A 103 16.12 -7.42 -4.03
N GLU A 104 15.47 -6.34 -3.62
CA GLU A 104 15.92 -4.96 -3.89
C GLU A 104 17.26 -4.68 -3.19
N ARG A 105 17.38 -5.01 -1.90
CA ARG A 105 18.62 -4.79 -1.12
C ARG A 105 19.81 -5.57 -1.67
N LEU A 106 19.60 -6.82 -2.11
CA LEU A 106 20.66 -7.66 -2.68
C LEU A 106 20.87 -7.42 -4.17
N ASN A 107 20.01 -6.63 -4.82
CA ASN A 107 19.99 -6.40 -6.26
C ASN A 107 19.95 -7.72 -7.06
N ILE A 108 19.08 -8.65 -6.64
CA ILE A 108 18.87 -9.95 -7.29
C ILE A 108 17.41 -10.10 -7.75
N PRO A 109 17.14 -10.94 -8.77
CA PRO A 109 15.77 -11.29 -9.14
C PRO A 109 15.00 -11.91 -7.97
N LEU A 110 13.69 -11.62 -7.86
CA LEU A 110 12.79 -12.20 -6.84
C LEU A 110 12.86 -13.73 -6.77
N SER A 111 13.06 -14.39 -7.91
CA SER A 111 13.18 -15.85 -8.00
C SER A 111 14.39 -16.44 -7.29
N GLN A 112 15.37 -15.61 -6.93
CA GLN A 112 16.58 -16.01 -6.22
C GLN A 112 16.49 -15.77 -4.70
N VAL A 113 15.44 -15.10 -4.23
CA VAL A 113 15.21 -14.89 -2.80
C VAL A 113 14.57 -16.13 -2.21
N ASN A 114 15.15 -16.65 -1.13
CA ASN A 114 14.51 -17.70 -0.34
C ASN A 114 13.35 -17.08 0.46
N PRO A 115 12.08 -17.50 0.24
CA PRO A 115 10.94 -16.93 0.95
C PRO A 115 11.03 -17.08 2.48
N ARG A 116 11.78 -18.07 2.98
CA ARG A 116 11.94 -18.31 4.42
C ARG A 116 12.83 -17.28 5.11
N ASP A 117 13.60 -16.51 4.35
CA ASP A 117 14.44 -15.43 4.89
C ASP A 117 13.60 -14.19 5.21
N ALA A 118 12.42 -14.06 4.61
CA ALA A 118 11.48 -12.98 4.86
C ALA A 118 10.51 -13.34 6.00
N LYS A 119 10.52 -12.55 7.08
CA LYS A 119 9.56 -12.70 8.19
C LYS A 119 8.20 -12.07 7.89
N ALA A 120 8.20 -11.10 6.97
CA ALA A 120 7.03 -10.38 6.54
C ALA A 120 6.67 -10.74 5.09
N CYS A 121 5.39 -10.76 4.76
CA CYS A 121 4.95 -10.92 3.38
C CYS A 121 3.78 -9.98 3.04
N VAL A 122 3.75 -9.57 1.77
CA VAL A 122 2.63 -8.81 1.20
C VAL A 122 2.00 -9.67 0.11
N VAL A 123 0.72 -9.98 0.27
CA VAL A 123 -0.02 -10.84 -0.66
C VAL A 123 -0.98 -9.98 -1.44
N HIS A 124 -0.88 -9.99 -2.77
CA HIS A 124 -1.81 -9.30 -3.64
C HIS A 124 -3.09 -10.13 -3.83
N GLY A 125 -4.25 -9.47 -3.89
CA GLY A 125 -5.54 -10.13 -4.06
C GLY A 125 -5.68 -10.96 -5.34
N SER A 126 -4.94 -10.64 -6.41
CA SER A 126 -4.91 -11.52 -7.61
C SER A 126 -4.32 -12.89 -7.27
N ASP A 127 -3.23 -12.91 -6.52
CA ASP A 127 -2.49 -14.14 -6.23
C ASP A 127 -3.28 -15.00 -5.25
N LEU A 128 -3.99 -14.35 -4.32
CA LEU A 128 -4.89 -15.01 -3.39
C LEU A 128 -6.04 -15.75 -4.08
N LYS A 129 -6.49 -15.28 -5.26
CA LYS A 129 -7.56 -15.92 -6.03
C LYS A 129 -7.13 -17.27 -6.60
N ASP A 130 -5.87 -17.37 -7.02
CA ASP A 130 -5.30 -18.55 -7.66
C ASP A 130 -4.62 -19.49 -6.64
N MET A 131 -4.60 -19.09 -5.36
CA MET A 131 -3.98 -19.79 -4.24
C MET A 131 -4.85 -20.94 -3.74
N SER A 132 -4.25 -22.10 -3.46
CA SER A 132 -4.95 -23.18 -2.77
C SER A 132 -5.08 -22.89 -1.27
N ASN A 133 -6.06 -23.50 -0.61
CA ASN A 133 -6.25 -23.35 0.84
C ASN A 133 -5.03 -23.84 1.62
N GLU A 134 -4.37 -24.90 1.17
CA GLU A 134 -3.18 -25.46 1.82
C GLU A 134 -2.00 -24.48 1.76
N TYR A 135 -1.82 -23.80 0.64
CA TYR A 135 -0.78 -22.78 0.50
C TYR A 135 -1.09 -21.54 1.35
N LEU A 136 -2.35 -21.09 1.37
CA LEU A 136 -2.78 -20.00 2.26
C LEU A 136 -2.53 -20.37 3.74
N ASP A 137 -2.85 -21.59 4.13
CA ASP A 137 -2.65 -22.07 5.50
C ASP A 137 -1.14 -22.14 5.85
N ASP A 138 -0.29 -22.57 4.92
CA ASP A 138 1.17 -22.55 5.09
C ASP A 138 1.71 -21.11 5.22
N LEU A 139 1.25 -20.19 4.37
CA LEU A 139 1.62 -18.78 4.41
C LEU A 139 1.24 -18.15 5.76
N LEU A 140 -0.01 -18.38 6.20
CA LEU A 140 -0.53 -17.92 7.48
C LEU A 140 0.21 -18.52 8.68
N ARG A 141 0.83 -19.70 8.54
CA ARG A 141 1.62 -20.35 9.60
C ARG A 141 3.05 -19.84 9.65
N ASN A 142 3.70 -19.70 8.50
CA ASN A 142 5.13 -19.46 8.41
C ASN A 142 5.51 -17.98 8.47
N HIS A 143 4.61 -17.06 8.10
CA HIS A 143 4.87 -15.62 8.18
C HIS A 143 4.22 -15.03 9.41
N THR A 144 4.98 -14.30 10.21
CA THR A 144 4.46 -13.66 11.43
C THR A 144 3.80 -12.32 11.15
N GLU A 145 4.21 -11.64 10.08
CA GLU A 145 3.77 -10.30 9.72
C GLU A 145 3.19 -10.34 8.31
N ILE A 146 1.88 -10.19 8.19
CA ILE A 146 1.17 -10.46 6.94
C ILE A 146 0.31 -9.26 6.57
N VAL A 147 0.42 -8.84 5.30
CA VAL A 147 -0.42 -7.80 4.70
C VAL A 147 -1.09 -8.38 3.47
N PHE A 148 -2.42 -8.45 3.47
CA PHE A 148 -3.20 -8.73 2.27
C PHE A 148 -3.68 -7.39 1.68
N ALA A 149 -3.30 -7.13 0.43
CA ALA A 149 -3.61 -5.90 -0.29
C ALA A 149 -4.47 -6.19 -1.53
N ARG A 150 -5.20 -5.18 -2.03
CA ARG A 150 -6.13 -5.30 -3.17
C ARG A 150 -7.13 -6.46 -3.02
N THR A 151 -7.59 -6.72 -1.79
CA THR A 151 -8.54 -7.81 -1.51
C THR A 151 -9.99 -7.40 -1.77
N SER A 152 -10.81 -8.33 -2.27
CA SER A 152 -12.27 -8.21 -2.34
C SER A 152 -12.95 -8.56 -1.00
N PRO A 153 -14.22 -8.16 -0.78
CA PRO A 153 -14.97 -8.58 0.40
C PRO A 153 -15.01 -10.11 0.59
N GLN A 154 -15.16 -10.88 -0.50
CA GLN A 154 -15.14 -12.34 -0.45
C GLN A 154 -13.77 -12.89 -0.02
N GLN A 155 -12.69 -12.26 -0.48
CA GLN A 155 -11.33 -12.65 -0.10
C GLN A 155 -11.03 -12.38 1.37
N LYS A 156 -11.60 -11.33 1.96
CA LYS A 156 -11.49 -11.10 3.42
C LYS A 156 -12.05 -12.28 4.21
N LEU A 157 -13.19 -12.83 3.77
CA LEU A 157 -13.78 -14.00 4.40
C LEU A 157 -12.87 -15.23 4.28
N ILE A 158 -12.30 -15.48 3.10
CA ILE A 158 -11.35 -16.58 2.87
C ILE A 158 -10.14 -16.49 3.82
N ILE A 159 -9.62 -15.28 4.05
CA ILE A 159 -8.50 -15.06 4.96
C ILE A 159 -8.90 -15.37 6.42
N VAL A 160 -10.08 -14.91 6.85
CA VAL A 160 -10.61 -15.18 8.20
C VAL A 160 -10.82 -16.68 8.40
N GLU A 161 -11.44 -17.36 7.43
CA GLU A 161 -11.64 -18.81 7.45
C GLU A 161 -10.30 -19.56 7.48
N GLY A 162 -9.30 -19.11 6.72
CA GLY A 162 -7.94 -19.67 6.76
C GLY A 162 -7.30 -19.57 8.14
N CYS A 163 -7.46 -18.45 8.83
CA CYS A 163 -6.99 -18.31 10.21
C CYS A 163 -7.76 -19.25 11.16
N GLN A 164 -9.09 -19.37 11.00
CA GLN A 164 -9.93 -20.25 11.82
C GLN A 164 -9.62 -21.74 11.61
N ARG A 165 -9.27 -22.17 10.39
CA ARG A 165 -8.82 -23.55 10.11
C ARG A 165 -7.57 -23.94 10.89
N GLN A 166 -6.76 -22.97 11.33
CA GLN A 166 -5.61 -23.20 12.21
C GLN A 166 -5.97 -23.29 13.69
N GLY A 167 -7.27 -23.26 14.02
CA GLY A 167 -7.77 -23.26 15.40
C GLY A 167 -7.67 -21.89 16.09
N ALA A 168 -7.39 -20.81 15.35
CA ALA A 168 -7.33 -19.47 15.91
C ALA A 168 -8.73 -18.85 16.09
N ILE A 169 -8.91 -18.10 17.17
CA ILE A 169 -10.04 -17.19 17.33
C ILE A 169 -9.68 -15.88 16.64
N VAL A 170 -10.53 -15.41 15.72
CA VAL A 170 -10.27 -14.25 14.88
C VAL A 170 -11.25 -13.13 15.22
N ALA A 171 -10.72 -11.93 15.43
CA ALA A 171 -11.50 -10.69 15.51
C ALA A 171 -11.21 -9.85 14.26
N GLY A 172 -12.24 -9.23 13.69
CA GLY A 172 -12.12 -8.30 12.57
C GLY A 172 -12.60 -6.91 12.97
N ASP A 173 -11.86 -5.88 12.57
CA ASP A 173 -12.21 -4.47 12.68
C ASP A 173 -12.19 -3.85 11.27
N GLY A 174 -13.14 -2.97 10.95
CA GLY A 174 -13.44 -2.54 9.58
C GLY A 174 -13.82 -1.08 9.46
#